data_AF-A0A7S3F7E6-F1
#
_entry.id   AF-A0A7S3F7E6-F1
#
_cell.length_a   1.000
_cell.length_b   1.000
_cell.length_c   1.000
_cell.angle_alpha   90.00
_cell.angle_beta   90.00
_cell.angle_gamma   90.00
#
_symmetry.space_group_name_H-M   'P 1'
#
loop_
_entity.id
_entity.type
_entity.pdbx_description
1 polymer ?
#
loop_
_entity_poly.entity_id
_entity_poly.type
_entity_poly.pdbx_seq_one_letter_code
_entity_poly.pdbx_strand_id
1 'polypeptide(L)'
;VEELLQKADSQLNTDAANVQTLLRAVATEEGEFELPVPAERMIALRAAVRTLLPALDEGFVGTVKAYMQKANEDGLDGMVDVLRKLLQTYASERLFVLVDSRMEPAIASAVRSMLEAPPETWDEVMREQLLSSDASCGADELLGALQDQMGEVVLGMPAGSAVQTVLAEYLNEMLSLARGIAAEDA
;
A
#
# COMPACT_ATOMS: atom_id res chain seq x y z
N VAL A 1 24.28 -25.32 9.05
CA VAL A 1 24.66 -24.24 8.11
C VAL A 1 24.04 -24.49 6.75
N GLU A 2 24.24 -25.68 6.15
CA GLU A 2 23.68 -26.02 4.83
C GLU A 2 22.13 -26.02 4.77
N GLU A 3 21.45 -26.58 5.78
CA GLU A 3 19.98 -26.51 5.85
C GLU A 3 19.42 -25.09 6.04
N LEU A 4 20.19 -24.20 6.69
CA LEU A 4 19.80 -22.79 6.87
C LEU A 4 19.96 -22.01 5.57
N LEU A 5 21.03 -22.28 4.82
CA LEU A 5 21.25 -21.70 3.48
C LEU A 5 20.15 -22.15 2.52
N GLN A 6 19.83 -23.45 2.50
CA GLN A 6 18.78 -23.98 1.62
C GLN A 6 17.40 -23.38 1.92
N LYS A 7 17.08 -23.16 3.20
CA LYS A 7 15.83 -22.47 3.59
C LYS A 7 15.83 -21.01 3.16
N ALA A 8 16.95 -20.30 3.33
CA ALA A 8 17.07 -18.92 2.89
C ALA A 8 16.93 -18.79 1.36
N ASP A 9 17.59 -19.65 0.59
CA ASP A 9 17.47 -19.69 -0.87
C ASP A 9 16.03 -20.01 -1.32
N SER A 10 15.37 -20.94 -0.63
CA SER A 10 13.98 -21.28 -0.91
C SER A 10 13.03 -20.11 -0.63
N GLN A 11 13.28 -19.35 0.45
CA GLN A 11 12.48 -18.17 0.77
C GLN A 11 12.68 -17.06 -0.26
N LEU A 12 13.94 -16.76 -0.62
CA LEU A 12 14.23 -15.75 -1.66
C LEU A 12 13.57 -16.09 -2.99
N ASN A 13 13.58 -17.38 -3.38
CA ASN A 13 12.87 -17.84 -4.58
C ASN A 13 11.35 -17.66 -4.46
N THR A 14 10.79 -17.88 -3.27
CA THR A 14 9.36 -17.69 -3.00
C THR A 14 8.97 -16.22 -3.10
N ASP A 15 9.76 -15.32 -2.50
CA ASP A 15 9.51 -13.88 -2.54
C ASP A 15 9.59 -13.35 -3.97
N ALA A 16 10.62 -13.76 -4.72
CA ALA A 16 10.75 -13.43 -6.13
C ALA A 16 9.57 -13.98 -6.96
N ALA A 17 9.11 -15.21 -6.70
CA ALA A 17 7.95 -15.77 -7.38
C ALA A 17 6.65 -15.00 -7.07
N ASN A 18 6.48 -14.52 -5.83
CA ASN A 18 5.36 -13.67 -5.46
C ASN A 18 5.41 -12.32 -6.21
N VAL A 19 6.57 -11.67 -6.25
CA VAL A 19 6.76 -10.42 -7.03
C VAL A 19 6.43 -10.64 -8.51
N GLN A 20 6.95 -11.71 -9.11
CA GLN A 20 6.68 -12.03 -10.52
C GLN A 20 5.19 -12.32 -10.79
N THR A 21 4.51 -12.99 -9.87
CA THR A 21 3.07 -13.24 -9.96
C THR A 21 2.29 -11.93 -9.96
N LEU A 22 2.66 -10.98 -9.10
CA LEU A 22 2.01 -9.67 -9.04
C LEU A 22 2.35 -8.78 -10.25
N LEU A 23 3.59 -8.81 -10.74
CA LEU A 23 3.99 -8.09 -11.96
C LEU A 23 3.22 -8.58 -13.19
N ARG A 24 2.94 -9.88 -13.29
CA ARG A 24 2.11 -10.43 -14.37
C ARG A 24 0.67 -9.89 -14.35
N ALA A 25 0.13 -9.55 -13.18
CA ALA A 25 -1.21 -8.96 -13.09
C ALA A 25 -1.27 -7.56 -13.73
N VAL A 26 -0.14 -6.88 -13.86
CA VAL A 26 -0.02 -5.54 -14.47
C VAL A 26 0.68 -5.50 -15.82
N ALA A 27 1.15 -6.64 -16.32
CA ALA A 27 1.77 -6.76 -17.64
C ALA A 27 0.72 -7.12 -18.71
N THR A 28 0.97 -6.72 -19.96
CA THR A 28 0.23 -7.16 -21.15
C THR A 28 0.38 -8.67 -21.36
N GLU A 29 -0.42 -9.25 -22.28
CA GLU A 29 -0.23 -10.65 -22.68
C GLU A 29 1.16 -10.91 -23.26
N GLU A 30 1.80 -9.88 -23.81
CA GLU A 30 3.16 -9.90 -24.37
C GLU A 30 4.24 -9.70 -23.30
N GLY A 31 3.85 -9.41 -22.05
CA GLY A 31 4.77 -9.20 -20.92
C GLY A 31 5.30 -7.76 -20.81
N GLU A 32 4.69 -6.80 -21.50
CA GLU A 32 5.06 -5.39 -21.45
C GLU A 32 4.25 -4.61 -20.40
N PHE A 33 4.72 -3.44 -20.00
CA PHE A 33 3.99 -2.56 -19.08
C PHE A 33 3.48 -1.32 -19.82
N GLU A 34 2.17 -1.12 -19.80
CA GLU A 34 1.54 0.11 -20.27
C GLU A 34 1.62 1.19 -19.19
N LEU A 35 2.03 2.41 -19.56
CA LEU A 35 2.19 3.54 -18.63
C LEU A 35 1.40 4.77 -19.09
N PRO A 36 0.60 5.38 -18.20
CA PRO A 36 0.31 4.95 -16.82
C PRO A 36 -0.42 3.60 -16.78
N VAL A 37 -0.22 2.83 -15.71
CA VAL A 37 -0.85 1.50 -15.54
C VAL A 37 -2.37 1.62 -15.65
N PRO A 38 -3.03 0.93 -16.60
CA PRO A 38 -4.48 1.00 -16.78
C PRO A 38 -5.26 0.60 -15.52
N ALA A 39 -6.43 1.21 -15.32
CA ALA A 39 -7.27 0.97 -14.15
C ALA A 39 -7.67 -0.51 -13.99
N GLU A 40 -7.97 -1.20 -15.09
CA GLU A 40 -8.28 -2.63 -15.09
C GLU A 40 -7.12 -3.49 -14.55
N ARG A 41 -5.88 -3.12 -14.88
CA ARG A 41 -4.68 -3.79 -14.38
C ARG A 41 -4.42 -3.48 -12.91
N MET A 42 -4.71 -2.26 -12.46
CA MET A 42 -4.67 -1.91 -11.03
C MET A 42 -5.71 -2.70 -10.22
N ILE A 43 -6.91 -2.93 -10.77
CA ILE A 43 -7.92 -3.81 -10.15
C ILE A 43 -7.40 -5.26 -10.07
N ALA A 44 -6.81 -5.77 -11.14
CA ALA A 44 -6.22 -7.11 -11.17
C ALA A 44 -5.08 -7.25 -10.15
N LEU A 45 -4.19 -6.24 -10.08
CA LEU A 45 -3.11 -6.18 -9.10
C LEU A 45 -3.64 -6.24 -7.68
N ARG A 46 -4.62 -5.39 -7.35
CA ARG A 46 -5.24 -5.36 -6.02
C ARG A 46 -5.85 -6.70 -5.64
N ALA A 47 -6.57 -7.35 -6.56
CA ALA A 47 -7.12 -8.68 -6.34
C ALA A 47 -6.03 -9.75 -6.09
N ALA A 48 -4.93 -9.67 -6.84
CA ALA A 48 -3.78 -10.57 -6.67
C ALA A 48 -3.05 -10.32 -5.33
N VAL A 49 -2.85 -9.05 -4.96
CA VAL A 49 -2.29 -8.66 -3.65
C VAL A 49 -3.17 -9.20 -2.52
N ARG A 50 -4.49 -9.00 -2.56
CA ARG A 50 -5.43 -9.52 -1.53
C ARG A 50 -5.31 -11.03 -1.36
N THR A 51 -5.15 -11.76 -2.47
CA THR A 51 -5.01 -13.21 -2.48
C THR A 51 -3.68 -13.66 -1.86
N LEU A 52 -2.59 -12.97 -2.19
CA LEU A 52 -1.25 -13.32 -1.73
C LEU A 52 -0.89 -12.69 -0.38
N LEU A 53 -1.67 -11.73 0.13
CA LEU A 53 -1.35 -10.91 1.31
C LEU A 53 -0.82 -11.69 2.52
N PRO A 54 -1.36 -12.87 2.90
CA PRO A 54 -0.82 -13.66 4.01
C PRO A 54 0.63 -14.13 3.84
N ALA A 55 1.11 -14.20 2.59
CA ALA A 55 2.46 -14.62 2.22
C ALA A 55 3.40 -13.45 1.87
N LEU A 56 2.93 -12.20 1.93
CA LEU A 56 3.72 -11.01 1.59
C LEU A 56 4.33 -10.39 2.86
N ASP A 57 5.59 -10.74 3.13
CA ASP A 57 6.32 -10.36 4.34
C ASP A 57 7.50 -9.39 4.07
N GLU A 58 8.44 -9.32 5.00
CA GLU A 58 9.67 -8.51 4.87
C GLU A 58 10.52 -8.91 3.66
N GLY A 59 10.59 -10.20 3.33
CA GLY A 59 11.35 -10.70 2.19
C GLY A 59 10.73 -10.26 0.87
N PHE A 60 9.40 -10.26 0.78
CA PHE A 60 8.67 -9.67 -0.34
C PHE A 60 9.00 -8.18 -0.52
N VAL A 61 8.84 -7.37 0.53
CA VAL A 61 9.11 -5.91 0.44
C VAL A 61 10.57 -5.65 0.08
N GLY A 62 11.50 -6.39 0.69
CA GLY A 62 12.93 -6.32 0.37
C GLY A 62 13.22 -6.65 -1.09
N THR A 63 12.57 -7.68 -1.64
CA THR A 63 12.71 -8.07 -3.05
C THR A 63 12.19 -7.00 -3.99
N VAL A 64 11.01 -6.42 -3.73
CA VAL A 64 10.46 -5.34 -4.55
C VAL A 64 11.39 -4.11 -4.51
N LYS A 65 11.89 -3.72 -3.33
CA LYS A 65 12.85 -2.61 -3.20
C LYS A 65 14.16 -2.88 -3.95
N ALA A 66 14.67 -4.10 -3.92
CA ALA A 66 15.85 -4.49 -4.69
C ALA A 66 15.61 -4.40 -6.20
N TYR A 67 14.43 -4.84 -6.68
CA TYR A 67 14.06 -4.70 -8.09
C TYR A 67 13.91 -3.23 -8.49
N MET A 68 13.35 -2.39 -7.63
CA MET A 68 13.23 -0.95 -7.87
C MET A 68 14.60 -0.29 -8.00
N GLN A 69 15.52 -0.60 -7.06
CA GLN A 69 16.88 -0.08 -7.11
C GLN A 69 17.58 -0.50 -8.40
N LYS A 70 17.44 -1.77 -8.79
CA LYS A 70 18.04 -2.28 -10.03
C LYS A 70 17.45 -1.63 -11.28
N ALA A 71 16.13 -1.49 -11.35
CA ALA A 71 15.45 -0.81 -12.45
C ALA A 71 15.90 0.65 -12.58
N ASN A 72 16.06 1.35 -11.45
CA ASN A 72 16.57 2.72 -11.41
C ASN A 72 18.03 2.81 -11.89
N GLU A 73 18.90 1.89 -11.47
CA GLU A 73 20.29 1.81 -11.96
C GLU A 73 20.39 1.53 -13.46
N ASP A 74 19.43 0.76 -13.99
CA ASP A 74 19.36 0.42 -15.41
C ASP A 74 18.59 1.46 -16.25
N GLY A 75 18.10 2.55 -15.64
CA GLY A 75 17.35 3.62 -16.33
C GLY A 75 15.96 3.21 -16.80
N LEU A 76 15.36 2.20 -16.16
CA LEU A 76 14.03 1.68 -16.46
C LEU A 76 12.96 2.39 -15.61
N ASP A 77 12.80 3.70 -15.81
CA ASP A 77 11.88 4.55 -15.03
C ASP A 77 10.45 3.98 -14.99
N GLY A 78 9.98 3.44 -16.11
CA GLY A 78 8.68 2.82 -16.20
C GLY A 78 8.50 1.59 -15.30
N MET A 79 9.54 0.78 -15.12
CA MET A 79 9.53 -0.35 -14.20
C MET A 79 9.56 0.12 -12.74
N VAL A 80 10.30 1.20 -12.44
CA VAL A 80 10.30 1.82 -11.11
C VAL A 80 8.88 2.27 -10.74
N ASP A 81 8.15 2.87 -11.68
CA ASP A 81 6.76 3.30 -11.45
C ASP A 81 5.81 2.12 -11.22
N VAL A 82 5.94 1.02 -11.98
CA VAL A 82 5.15 -0.21 -11.77
C VAL A 82 5.41 -0.79 -10.38
N LEU A 83 6.67 -0.90 -9.98
CA LEU A 83 7.05 -1.45 -8.67
C LEU A 83 6.63 -0.53 -7.52
N ARG A 84 6.63 0.80 -7.73
CA ARG A 84 6.06 1.76 -6.78
C ARG A 84 4.57 1.53 -6.59
N LYS A 85 3.80 1.39 -7.68
CA LYS A 85 2.36 1.08 -7.63
C LYS A 85 2.08 -0.26 -6.95
N LEU A 86 2.96 -1.25 -7.14
CA LEU A 86 2.92 -2.52 -6.42
C LEU A 86 3.07 -2.33 -4.90
N LEU A 87 4.08 -1.58 -4.44
CA LEU A 87 4.26 -1.31 -3.01
C LEU A 87 3.12 -0.50 -2.42
N GLN A 88 2.60 0.50 -3.15
CA GLN A 88 1.44 1.29 -2.71
C GLN A 88 0.20 0.42 -2.56
N THR A 89 -0.06 -0.48 -3.51
CA THR A 89 -1.20 -1.43 -3.44
C THR A 89 -1.00 -2.42 -2.29
N TYR A 90 0.21 -2.94 -2.09
CA TYR A 90 0.52 -3.77 -0.93
C TYR A 90 0.24 -3.03 0.39
N ALA A 91 0.72 -1.79 0.51
CA ALA A 91 0.54 -0.98 1.70
C ALA A 91 -0.94 -0.75 1.99
N SER A 92 -1.71 -0.35 0.97
CA SER A 92 -3.14 -0.08 1.10
C SER A 92 -3.91 -1.31 1.58
N GLU A 93 -3.64 -2.49 1.00
CA GLU A 93 -4.32 -3.74 1.38
C GLU A 93 -3.90 -4.24 2.76
N ARG A 94 -2.62 -4.08 3.11
CA ARG A 94 -2.12 -4.45 4.45
C ARG A 94 -2.73 -3.55 5.52
N LEU A 95 -2.86 -2.26 5.25
CA LEU A 95 -3.52 -1.30 6.15
C LEU A 95 -5.03 -1.55 6.24
N PHE A 96 -5.66 -1.88 5.12
CA PHE A 96 -7.11 -2.16 5.07
C PHE A 96 -7.49 -3.30 6.02
N VAL A 97 -6.68 -4.37 6.08
CA VAL A 97 -6.92 -5.48 7.02
C VAL A 97 -6.55 -5.14 8.47
N LEU A 98 -5.73 -4.11 8.70
CA LEU A 98 -5.36 -3.62 10.03
C LEU A 98 -6.35 -2.60 10.60
N VAL A 99 -7.33 -2.13 9.82
CA VAL A 99 -8.39 -1.26 10.34
C VAL A 99 -9.12 -1.98 11.47
N ASP A 100 -8.98 -1.44 12.68
CA ASP A 100 -9.44 -2.06 13.93
C ASP A 100 -10.94 -2.37 13.86
N SER A 101 -11.31 -3.61 14.17
CA SER A 101 -12.70 -4.04 14.23
C SER A 101 -13.50 -3.40 15.37
N ARG A 102 -12.80 -2.78 16.34
CA ARG A 102 -13.38 -2.00 17.44
C ARG A 102 -13.60 -0.53 17.07
N MET A 103 -13.05 -0.07 15.96
CA MET A 103 -13.30 1.27 15.44
C MET A 103 -14.80 1.45 15.17
N GLU A 104 -15.31 2.65 15.39
CA GLU A 104 -16.71 2.96 15.09
C GLU A 104 -16.97 2.69 13.58
N PRO A 105 -18.07 2.02 13.22
CA PRO A 105 -18.30 1.58 11.83
C PRO A 105 -18.24 2.68 10.77
N ALA A 106 -18.72 3.88 11.06
CA ALA A 106 -18.70 5.00 10.12
C ALA A 106 -17.28 5.53 9.90
N ILE A 107 -16.46 5.62 10.95
CA ILE A 107 -15.02 5.95 10.87
C ILE A 107 -14.28 4.85 10.11
N ALA A 108 -14.53 3.58 10.44
CA ALA A 108 -13.88 2.45 9.77
C ALA A 108 -14.21 2.40 8.28
N SER A 109 -15.45 2.73 7.90
CA SER A 109 -15.86 2.83 6.51
C SER A 109 -15.13 3.97 5.77
N ALA A 110 -14.99 5.14 6.40
CA ALA A 110 -14.27 6.27 5.82
C ALA A 110 -12.79 5.96 5.61
N VAL A 111 -12.11 5.39 6.62
CA VAL A 111 -10.71 4.96 6.51
C VAL A 111 -10.54 3.93 5.39
N ARG A 112 -11.43 2.93 5.31
CA ARG A 112 -11.41 1.92 4.24
C ARG A 112 -11.61 2.53 2.86
N SER A 113 -12.52 3.48 2.71
CA SER A 113 -12.73 4.22 1.45
C SER A 113 -11.45 4.93 1.00
N MET A 114 -10.76 5.61 1.92
CA MET A 114 -9.49 6.28 1.63
C MET A 114 -8.37 5.29 1.26
N LEU A 115 -8.31 4.13 1.92
CA LEU A 115 -7.33 3.08 1.62
C LEU A 115 -7.60 2.38 0.27
N GLU A 116 -8.86 2.23 -0.13
CA GLU A 116 -9.21 1.64 -1.42
C GLU A 116 -9.04 2.61 -2.60
N ALA A 117 -9.12 3.92 -2.33
CA ALA A 117 -8.94 4.94 -3.34
C ALA A 117 -7.50 4.92 -3.91
N PRO A 118 -7.34 4.96 -5.25
CA PRO A 118 -6.04 5.17 -5.86
C PRO A 118 -5.48 6.57 -5.50
N PRO A 119 -4.15 6.74 -5.39
CA PRO A 119 -3.55 8.03 -5.04
C PRO A 119 -4.00 9.20 -5.92
N GLU A 120 -4.26 8.93 -7.19
CA GLU A 120 -4.72 9.92 -8.16
C GLU A 120 -6.09 10.52 -7.83
N THR A 121 -6.89 9.87 -6.98
CA THR A 121 -8.23 10.33 -6.56
C THR A 121 -8.32 10.61 -5.06
N TRP A 122 -7.19 10.67 -4.35
CA TRP A 122 -7.19 10.91 -2.91
C TRP A 122 -7.81 12.25 -2.52
N ASP A 123 -7.51 13.33 -3.26
CA ASP A 123 -8.08 14.65 -2.95
C ASP A 123 -9.61 14.63 -2.96
N GLU A 124 -10.21 14.07 -4.01
CA GLU A 124 -11.66 13.94 -4.17
C GLU A 124 -12.28 13.12 -3.03
N VAL A 125 -11.75 11.91 -2.78
CA VAL A 125 -12.28 11.01 -1.75
C VAL A 125 -12.11 11.61 -0.36
N MET A 126 -10.96 12.21 -0.04
CA MET A 126 -10.72 12.83 1.25
C MET A 126 -11.62 14.04 1.48
N ARG A 127 -11.86 14.88 0.47
CA ARG A 127 -12.81 15.99 0.59
C ARG A 127 -14.22 15.50 0.87
N GLU A 128 -14.65 14.42 0.20
CA GLU A 128 -15.94 13.80 0.48
C GLU A 128 -16.01 13.30 1.93
N GLN A 129 -14.97 12.64 2.43
CA GLN A 129 -14.96 12.10 3.80
C GLN A 129 -14.76 13.16 4.90
N LEU A 130 -14.09 14.28 4.61
CA LEU A 130 -13.72 15.29 5.61
C LEU A 130 -14.63 16.51 5.63
N LEU A 131 -15.11 16.96 4.46
CA LEU A 131 -15.76 18.26 4.31
C LEU A 131 -17.22 18.16 3.85
N SER A 132 -17.67 17.00 3.37
CA SER A 132 -19.06 16.84 2.92
C SER A 132 -20.03 16.93 4.10
N SER A 133 -21.19 17.57 3.87
CA SER A 133 -22.30 17.51 4.84
C SER A 133 -22.86 16.10 5.02
N ASP A 134 -22.58 15.20 4.07
CA ASP A 134 -22.98 13.80 4.09
C ASP A 134 -21.85 12.88 4.60
N ALA A 135 -20.75 13.46 5.11
CA ALA A 135 -19.65 12.69 5.69
C ALA A 135 -20.16 11.80 6.85
N SER A 136 -19.64 10.58 6.91
CA SER A 136 -20.12 9.56 7.85
C SER A 136 -19.64 9.78 9.29
N CYS A 137 -18.56 10.54 9.48
CA CYS A 137 -17.96 10.87 10.77
C CYS A 137 -17.33 12.28 10.75
N GLY A 138 -16.96 12.81 11.92
CA GLY A 138 -16.32 14.12 12.00
C GLY A 138 -14.88 14.10 11.48
N ALA A 139 -14.42 15.20 10.87
CA ALA A 139 -13.07 15.33 10.34
C ALA A 139 -11.98 15.05 11.40
N ASP A 140 -12.14 15.57 12.62
CA ASP A 140 -11.21 15.32 13.73
C ASP A 140 -11.19 13.85 14.16
N GLU A 141 -12.34 13.17 14.13
CA GLU A 141 -12.45 11.75 14.47
C GLU A 141 -11.74 10.88 13.42
N LEU A 142 -11.93 11.20 12.14
CA LEU A 142 -11.26 10.52 11.03
C LEU A 142 -9.75 10.75 11.04
N LEU A 143 -9.30 11.99 11.26
CA LEU A 143 -7.88 12.32 11.40
C LEU A 143 -7.25 11.64 12.63
N GLY A 144 -7.98 11.54 13.73
CA GLY A 144 -7.58 10.78 14.92
C GLY A 144 -7.40 9.30 14.60
N ALA A 145 -8.36 8.69 13.91
CA ALA A 145 -8.30 7.29 13.53
C ALA A 145 -7.11 6.95 12.61
N LEU A 146 -6.80 7.80 11.64
CA LEU A 146 -5.62 7.65 10.79
C LEU A 146 -4.31 7.78 11.59
N GLN A 147 -4.27 8.69 12.58
CA GLN A 147 -3.12 8.84 13.48
C GLN A 147 -2.94 7.64 14.40
N ASP A 148 -4.03 7.10 14.92
CA ASP A 148 -3.99 5.89 15.75
C ASP A 148 -3.49 4.70 14.93
N GLN A 149 -3.95 4.56 13.68
CA GLN A 149 -3.47 3.51 12.78
C GLN A 149 -1.97 3.65 12.47
N MET A 150 -1.46 4.88 12.33
CA MET A 150 -0.01 5.13 12.25
C MET A 150 0.71 4.67 13.52
N GLY A 151 0.16 5.00 14.70
CA GLY A 151 0.69 4.58 15.99
C GLY A 151 0.80 3.06 16.09
N GLU A 152 -0.24 2.33 15.70
CA GLU A 152 -0.27 0.87 15.67
C GLU A 152 0.79 0.28 14.73
N VAL A 153 1.01 0.87 13.55
CA VAL A 153 2.08 0.44 12.63
C VAL A 153 3.47 0.67 13.23
N VAL A 154 3.71 1.85 13.80
CA VAL A 154 5.03 2.22 14.33
C VAL A 154 5.37 1.45 15.62
N LEU A 155 4.38 1.16 16.46
CA LEU A 155 4.58 0.47 17.74
C LEU A 155 4.41 -1.05 17.64
N GLY A 156 3.61 -1.53 16.69
CA GLY A 156 3.26 -2.95 16.53
C GLY A 156 4.18 -3.74 15.62
N MET A 157 5.14 -3.09 14.94
CA MET A 157 6.08 -3.73 14.02
C MET A 157 7.54 -3.54 14.48
N PRO A 158 8.46 -4.44 14.07
CA PRO A 158 9.88 -4.26 14.37
C PRO A 158 10.39 -2.93 13.83
N ALA A 159 10.99 -2.13 14.72
CA ALA A 159 11.47 -0.79 14.37
C ALA A 159 12.45 -0.84 13.20
N GLY A 160 12.18 -0.07 12.15
CA GLY A 160 13.01 0.01 10.95
C GLY A 160 12.86 -1.16 9.99
N SER A 161 11.84 -2.02 10.17
CA SER A 161 11.54 -3.07 9.19
C SER A 161 11.09 -2.48 7.85
N ALA A 162 11.27 -3.24 6.78
CA ALA A 162 10.92 -2.78 5.45
C ALA A 162 9.40 -2.64 5.31
N VAL A 163 8.63 -3.57 5.89
CA VAL A 163 7.17 -3.49 5.94
C VAL A 163 6.74 -2.26 6.73
N GLN A 164 7.24 -2.07 7.96
CA GLN A 164 6.87 -0.92 8.79
C GLN A 164 7.12 0.40 8.04
N THR A 165 8.29 0.53 7.41
CA THR A 165 8.66 1.73 6.65
C THR A 165 7.65 2.02 5.54
N VAL A 166 7.31 1.00 4.73
CA VAL A 166 6.36 1.17 3.61
C VAL A 166 4.96 1.56 4.10
N LEU A 167 4.47 0.93 5.17
CA LEU A 167 3.15 1.26 5.71
C LEU A 167 3.12 2.66 6.34
N ALA A 168 4.18 3.03 7.07
CA ALA A 168 4.30 4.35 7.69
C ALA A 168 4.46 5.45 6.64
N GLU A 169 5.24 5.25 5.58
CA GLU A 169 5.34 6.23 4.48
C GLU A 169 3.98 6.47 3.82
N TYR A 170 3.25 5.40 3.51
CA TYR A 170 1.92 5.47 2.90
C TYR A 170 0.91 6.22 3.79
N LEU A 171 0.80 5.84 5.07
CA LEU A 171 -0.10 6.53 6.00
C LEU A 171 0.32 7.99 6.24
N ASN A 172 1.62 8.31 6.25
CA ASN A 172 2.09 9.68 6.45
C ASN A 172 1.69 10.58 5.29
N GLU A 173 1.80 10.09 4.06
CA GLU A 173 1.35 10.82 2.87
C GLU A 173 -0.16 11.08 2.94
N MET A 174 -0.94 10.03 3.23
CA MET A 174 -2.39 10.11 3.41
C MET A 174 -2.80 11.10 4.50
N LEU A 175 -2.17 11.03 5.68
CA LEU A 175 -2.39 11.94 6.80
C LEU A 175 -2.02 13.39 6.46
N SER A 176 -0.92 13.60 5.73
CA SER A 176 -0.47 14.93 5.32
C SER A 176 -1.49 15.59 4.41
N LEU A 177 -2.04 14.85 3.43
CA LEU A 177 -3.07 15.33 2.53
C LEU A 177 -4.38 15.61 3.26
N ALA A 178 -4.84 14.66 4.08
CA ALA A 178 -6.08 14.80 4.86
C ALA A 178 -6.04 16.01 5.79
N ARG A 179 -4.90 16.25 6.47
CA ARG A 179 -4.72 17.45 7.31
C ARG A 179 -4.72 18.74 6.50
N GLY A 180 -4.10 18.73 5.32
CA GLY A 180 -4.14 19.87 4.40
C GLY A 180 -5.56 20.24 4.03
N ILE A 181 -6.37 19.25 3.63
CA ILE A 181 -7.77 19.43 3.25
C ILE A 181 -8.62 19.90 4.43
N ALA A 182 -8.50 19.28 5.61
CA ALA A 182 -9.27 19.66 6.78
C ALA A 182 -8.97 21.10 7.26
N ALA A 183 -7.74 21.59 7.03
CA ALA A 183 -7.35 22.95 7.38
C ALA A 183 -7.90 24.02 6.41
N GLU A 184 -8.46 23.64 5.25
CA GLU A 184 -9.07 24.59 4.31
C GLU A 184 -10.44 25.10 4.80
N ASP A 185 -11.11 24.36 5.69
CA ASP A 185 -12.45 24.65 6.20
C ASP A 185 -12.44 25.31 7.60
N ALA A 186 -11.25 25.45 8.22
CA ALA A 186 -11.03 26.03 9.55
C ALA A 186 -10.74 27.55 9.52
#